data_AF-A0A254RKE3-F1
#
_entry.id   AF-A0A254RKE3-F1
#
_cell.length_a   1.000
_cell.length_b   1.000
_cell.length_c   1.000
_cell.angle_alpha   90.00
_cell.angle_beta   90.00
_cell.angle_gamma   90.00
#
_symmetry.space_group_name_H-M   'P 1'
#
loop_
_entity.id
_entity.type
_entity.pdbx_description
1 polymer ?
#
loop_
_entity_poly.entity_id
_entity_poly.type
_entity_poly.pdbx_seq_one_letter_code
_entity_poly.pdbx_strand_id
1 'polypeptide(L)'
;MPLFFYIYARMQTFDYMQILDTVITQLHETMDFWFWVPLVFWFWLYRWFFRVSYPLYFKKLANKRVKWAYVPKWKFYWKPLDTFFTLIFSIASAMPAIWAVMKWLPIYPWFYGFAVSPLFILFGLLLRRIARGKTAKLFQAAYFLEYRKACYECDVKGALRNESDIQNRTFWSFTKKLKNAEAHGRLWKYVNAMAKSKKIPRDIYAEIN
;
A
#
# COMPACT_ATOMS: atom_id res chain seq x y z
N MET A 1 -39.39 -0.85 51.52
CA MET A 1 -39.24 -0.96 50.05
C MET A 1 -37.89 -0.51 49.45
N PRO A 2 -37.06 0.39 50.02
CA PRO A 2 -35.82 0.83 49.34
C PRO A 2 -34.68 -0.21 49.34
N LEU A 3 -34.66 -1.10 50.33
CA LEU A 3 -33.59 -2.09 50.51
C LEU A 3 -33.63 -3.22 49.45
N PHE A 4 -34.84 -3.57 48.97
CA PHE A 4 -35.03 -4.62 47.96
C PHE A 4 -34.56 -4.17 46.58
N PHE A 5 -34.80 -2.90 46.21
CA PHE A 5 -34.29 -2.31 44.96
C PHE A 5 -32.76 -2.17 44.97
N TYR A 6 -32.17 -1.84 46.12
CA TYR A 6 -30.71 -1.76 46.25
C TYR A 6 -30.04 -3.14 46.10
N ILE A 7 -30.60 -4.17 46.73
CA ILE A 7 -30.09 -5.54 46.60
C ILE A 7 -30.26 -6.03 45.16
N TYR A 8 -31.42 -5.81 44.54
CA TYR A 8 -31.68 -6.21 43.15
C TYR A 8 -30.73 -5.53 42.16
N ALA A 9 -30.52 -4.21 42.27
CA ALA A 9 -29.58 -3.48 41.43
C ALA A 9 -28.13 -3.97 41.63
N ARG A 10 -27.73 -4.28 42.88
CA ARG A 10 -26.39 -4.79 43.19
C ARG A 10 -26.19 -6.21 42.65
N MET A 11 -27.21 -7.06 42.73
CA MET A 11 -27.22 -8.42 42.17
C MET A 11 -27.10 -8.38 40.65
N GLN A 12 -27.87 -7.49 39.99
CA GLN A 12 -27.79 -7.30 38.55
C GLN A 12 -26.40 -6.81 38.12
N THR A 13 -25.78 -5.85 38.85
CA THR A 13 -24.40 -5.42 38.56
C THR A 13 -23.36 -6.54 38.78
N PHE A 14 -23.61 -7.45 39.71
CA PHE A 14 -22.71 -8.57 40.00
C PHE A 14 -22.78 -9.64 38.91
N ASP A 15 -24.00 -9.96 38.44
CA ASP A 15 -24.21 -10.85 37.30
C ASP A 15 -23.62 -10.25 36.01
N TYR A 16 -23.77 -8.93 35.79
CA TYR A 16 -23.12 -8.26 34.67
C TYR A 16 -21.59 -8.31 34.75
N MET A 17 -21.00 -8.17 35.95
CA MET A 17 -19.55 -8.31 36.14
C MET A 17 -19.07 -9.74 35.86
N GLN A 18 -19.77 -10.77 36.34
CA GLN A 18 -19.41 -12.16 36.07
C GLN A 18 -19.56 -12.54 34.58
N ILE A 19 -20.59 -12.02 33.90
CA ILE A 19 -20.76 -12.20 32.46
C ILE A 19 -19.65 -11.49 31.70
N LEU A 20 -19.26 -10.28 32.12
CA LEU A 20 -18.12 -9.57 31.54
C LEU A 20 -16.82 -10.35 31.71
N ASP A 21 -16.55 -10.87 32.91
CA ASP A 21 -15.33 -11.61 33.20
C ASP A 21 -15.24 -12.93 32.40
N THR A 22 -16.35 -13.64 32.26
CA THR A 22 -16.43 -14.88 31.45
C THR A 22 -16.29 -14.60 29.96
N VAL A 23 -16.89 -13.52 29.44
CA VAL A 23 -16.72 -13.11 28.04
C VAL A 23 -15.30 -12.61 27.78
N ILE A 24 -14.71 -11.87 28.72
CA ILE A 24 -13.32 -11.39 28.62
C ILE A 24 -12.34 -12.56 28.60
N THR A 25 -12.54 -13.57 29.46
CA THR A 25 -11.68 -14.77 29.48
C THR A 25 -11.79 -15.60 28.20
N GLN A 26 -13.00 -15.80 27.66
CA GLN A 26 -13.19 -16.47 26.36
C GLN A 26 -12.59 -15.66 25.18
N LEU A 27 -12.71 -14.33 25.20
CA LEU A 27 -12.02 -13.45 24.25
C LEU A 27 -10.50 -13.58 24.37
N HIS A 28 -9.98 -13.77 25.59
CA HIS A 28 -8.55 -13.88 25.84
C HIS A 28 -7.97 -15.16 25.25
N GLU A 29 -8.66 -16.30 25.40
CA GLU A 29 -8.24 -17.60 24.85
C GLU A 29 -8.34 -17.65 23.32
N THR A 30 -9.33 -16.97 22.74
CA THR A 30 -9.44 -16.88 21.28
C THR A 30 -8.37 -15.95 20.67
N MET A 31 -7.96 -14.88 21.36
CA MET A 31 -6.92 -13.96 20.87
C MET A 31 -5.54 -14.62 20.67
N ASP A 32 -5.20 -15.65 21.46
CA ASP A 32 -3.96 -16.44 21.28
C ASP A 32 -3.88 -17.07 19.86
N PHE A 33 -5.00 -17.54 19.32
CA PHE A 33 -5.08 -18.09 17.96
C PHE A 33 -5.02 -17.01 16.88
N TRP A 34 -5.56 -15.82 17.15
CA TRP A 34 -5.70 -14.74 16.17
C TRP A 34 -4.51 -13.78 16.14
N PHE A 35 -3.51 -13.99 17.00
CA PHE A 35 -2.33 -13.15 17.12
C PHE A 35 -1.58 -12.93 15.78
N TRP A 36 -1.51 -13.96 14.94
CA TRP A 36 -0.80 -13.91 13.64
C TRP A 36 -1.63 -13.35 12.49
N VAL A 37 -2.96 -13.31 12.63
CA VAL A 37 -3.91 -12.91 11.58
C VAL A 37 -3.62 -11.50 11.02
N PRO A 38 -3.29 -10.48 11.84
CA PRO A 38 -2.88 -9.17 11.35
C PRO A 38 -1.69 -9.18 10.38
N LEU A 39 -0.70 -10.05 10.58
CA LEU A 39 0.50 -10.08 9.72
C LEU A 39 0.16 -10.50 8.29
N VAL A 40 -0.72 -11.49 8.14
CA VAL A 40 -1.24 -11.91 6.83
C VAL A 40 -2.03 -10.77 6.19
N PHE A 41 -2.84 -10.07 6.97
CA PHE A 41 -3.60 -8.91 6.52
C PHE A 41 -2.70 -7.75 6.05
N TRP A 42 -1.60 -7.47 6.75
CA TRP A 42 -0.61 -6.47 6.33
C TRP A 42 0.01 -6.79 4.97
N PHE A 43 0.30 -8.07 4.69
CA PHE A 43 0.80 -8.50 3.39
C PHE A 43 -0.22 -8.24 2.26
N TRP A 44 -1.49 -8.58 2.49
CA TRP A 44 -2.56 -8.30 1.53
C TRP A 44 -2.78 -6.81 1.30
N LEU A 45 -2.72 -6.02 2.36
CA LEU A 45 -2.86 -4.57 2.31
C LEU A 45 -1.69 -3.91 1.56
N TYR A 46 -0.46 -4.40 1.75
CA TYR A 46 0.69 -4.02 0.93
C TYR A 46 0.44 -4.29 -0.56
N ARG A 47 -0.02 -5.51 -0.89
CA ARG A 47 -0.32 -5.91 -2.27
C ARG A 47 -1.46 -5.07 -2.87
N TRP A 48 -2.44 -4.70 -2.06
CA TRP A 48 -3.51 -3.76 -2.44
C TRP A 48 -2.94 -2.39 -2.80
N PHE A 49 -2.11 -1.79 -1.94
CA PHE A 49 -1.50 -0.51 -2.23
C PHE A 49 -0.59 -0.54 -3.46
N PHE A 50 0.17 -1.62 -3.63
CA PHE A 50 1.06 -1.81 -4.78
C PHE A 50 0.28 -1.89 -6.09
N ARG A 51 -0.82 -2.66 -6.15
CA ARG A 51 -1.57 -2.94 -7.39
C ARG A 51 -2.75 -2.02 -7.67
N VAL A 52 -3.39 -1.48 -6.64
CA VAL A 52 -4.68 -0.78 -6.74
C VAL A 52 -4.52 0.71 -6.48
N SER A 53 -3.74 1.11 -5.47
CA SER A 53 -3.62 2.52 -5.02
C SER A 53 -2.61 3.38 -5.82
N TYR A 54 -1.79 2.78 -6.69
CA TYR A 54 -0.79 3.51 -7.48
C TYR A 54 -1.34 4.63 -8.39
N PRO A 55 -2.54 4.54 -9.01
CA PRO A 55 -3.04 5.57 -9.93
C PRO A 55 -3.25 6.93 -9.26
N LEU A 56 -3.62 6.96 -7.98
CA LEU A 56 -3.78 8.20 -7.21
C LEU A 56 -2.45 8.94 -7.03
N TYR A 57 -1.37 8.19 -6.83
CA TYR A 57 -0.03 8.76 -6.73
C TYR A 57 0.45 9.25 -8.11
N PHE A 58 0.17 8.47 -9.16
CA PHE A 58 0.54 8.82 -10.53
C PHE A 58 -0.22 10.04 -11.04
N LYS A 59 -1.48 10.26 -10.62
CA LYS A 59 -2.22 11.50 -10.90
C LYS A 59 -1.51 12.74 -10.33
N LYS A 60 -1.00 12.65 -9.09
CA LYS A 60 -0.22 13.75 -8.49
C LYS A 60 1.07 14.02 -9.28
N LEU A 61 1.72 12.99 -9.79
CA LEU A 61 2.93 13.11 -10.62
C LEU A 61 2.61 13.66 -12.01
N ALA A 62 1.52 13.22 -12.63
CA ALA A 62 1.05 13.73 -13.92
C ALA A 62 0.72 15.23 -13.84
N ASN A 63 0.09 15.69 -12.74
CA ASN A 63 -0.13 17.12 -12.49
C ASN A 63 1.18 17.91 -12.37
N LYS A 64 2.26 17.27 -11.89
CA LYS A 64 3.62 17.83 -11.88
C LYS A 64 4.35 17.70 -13.22
N ARG A 65 3.64 17.39 -14.31
CA ARG A 65 4.17 17.21 -15.67
C ARG A 65 5.23 16.11 -15.80
N VAL A 66 5.20 15.11 -14.93
CA VAL A 66 6.12 13.97 -14.99
C VAL A 66 5.72 13.04 -16.14
N LYS A 67 6.49 13.07 -17.23
CA LYS A 67 6.16 12.38 -18.50
C LYS A 67 5.97 10.86 -18.34
N TRP A 68 6.67 10.18 -17.44
CA TRP A 68 6.52 8.72 -17.29
C TRP A 68 5.28 8.27 -16.48
N ALA A 69 4.53 9.21 -15.89
CA ALA A 69 3.40 8.88 -15.03
C ALA A 69 2.13 8.54 -15.84
N TYR A 70 1.90 7.24 -16.07
CA TYR A 70 0.66 6.74 -16.68
C TYR A 70 -0.49 6.63 -15.67
N VAL A 71 -1.63 7.24 -16.00
CA VAL A 71 -2.85 7.15 -15.16
C VAL A 71 -3.92 6.32 -15.89
N PRO A 72 -4.26 5.12 -15.40
CA PRO A 72 -5.35 4.32 -15.97
C PRO A 72 -6.72 4.99 -15.73
N LYS A 73 -7.61 4.93 -16.72
CA LYS A 73 -8.91 5.63 -16.69
C LYS A 73 -9.89 5.09 -15.64
N TRP A 74 -9.84 3.79 -15.32
CA TRP A 74 -10.91 3.12 -14.56
C TRP A 74 -10.71 3.11 -13.03
N LYS A 75 -9.62 3.69 -12.50
CA LYS A 75 -9.24 3.53 -11.07
C LYS A 75 -9.43 4.76 -10.19
N PHE A 76 -10.26 5.71 -10.59
CA PHE A 76 -10.51 6.93 -9.82
C PHE A 76 -11.36 6.69 -8.54
N TYR A 77 -12.16 5.63 -8.50
CA TYR A 77 -13.15 5.36 -7.44
C TYR A 77 -12.59 4.78 -6.12
N TRP A 78 -11.31 4.39 -6.07
CA TRP A 78 -10.77 3.60 -4.95
C TRP A 78 -10.18 4.42 -3.78
N LYS A 79 -10.27 5.75 -3.83
CA LYS A 79 -9.73 6.64 -2.79
C LYS A 79 -10.35 6.44 -1.39
N PRO A 80 -11.70 6.38 -1.23
CA PRO A 80 -12.29 6.11 0.09
C PRO A 80 -11.99 4.69 0.57
N LEU A 81 -11.97 3.70 -0.34
CA LEU A 81 -11.61 2.31 -0.03
C LEU A 81 -10.18 2.19 0.53
N ASP A 82 -9.21 2.92 0.00
CA ASP A 82 -7.86 2.92 0.56
C ASP A 82 -7.84 3.37 2.02
N THR A 83 -8.55 4.45 2.35
CA THR A 83 -8.60 5.00 3.72
C THR A 83 -9.35 4.04 4.63
N PHE A 84 -10.47 3.50 4.16
CA PHE A 84 -11.28 2.51 4.89
C PHE A 84 -10.48 1.24 5.20
N PHE A 85 -9.79 0.66 4.21
CA PHE A 85 -8.93 -0.50 4.43
C PHE A 85 -7.77 -0.17 5.37
N THR A 86 -7.12 0.99 5.24
CA THR A 86 -6.05 1.37 6.16
C THR A 86 -6.56 1.45 7.60
N LEU A 87 -7.74 2.05 7.81
CA LEU A 87 -8.35 2.23 9.11
C LEU A 87 -8.75 0.89 9.75
N ILE A 88 -9.52 0.08 9.03
CA ILE A 88 -9.98 -1.23 9.51
C ILE A 88 -8.82 -2.11 9.88
N PHE A 89 -7.81 -2.19 9.01
CA PHE A 89 -6.66 -3.06 9.25
C PHE A 89 -5.77 -2.54 10.38
N SER A 90 -5.69 -1.22 10.57
CA SER A 90 -4.97 -0.64 11.71
C SER A 90 -5.68 -0.98 13.03
N ILE A 91 -7.01 -0.88 13.07
CA ILE A 91 -7.82 -1.26 14.24
C ILE A 91 -7.72 -2.76 14.50
N ALA A 92 -7.89 -3.59 13.47
CA ALA A 92 -7.78 -5.04 13.57
C ALA A 92 -6.38 -5.50 14.01
N SER A 93 -5.32 -4.78 13.62
CA SER A 93 -3.95 -5.07 14.07
C SER A 93 -3.65 -4.57 15.47
N ALA A 94 -4.29 -3.48 15.90
CA ALA A 94 -4.12 -2.94 17.23
C ALA A 94 -4.72 -3.86 18.30
N MET A 95 -5.81 -4.59 18.02
CA MET A 95 -6.45 -5.49 18.99
C MET A 95 -5.50 -6.55 19.59
N PRO A 96 -4.82 -7.41 18.79
CA PRO A 96 -3.88 -8.39 19.35
C PRO A 96 -2.64 -7.75 19.98
N ALA A 97 -2.26 -6.54 19.59
CA ALA A 97 -1.18 -5.80 20.24
C ALA A 97 -1.58 -5.26 21.63
N ILE A 98 -2.81 -4.74 21.76
CA ILE A 98 -3.41 -4.36 23.04
C ILE A 98 -3.48 -5.58 23.96
N TRP A 99 -3.98 -6.70 23.44
CA TRP A 99 -4.03 -7.98 24.17
C TRP A 99 -2.64 -8.44 24.62
N ALA A 100 -1.62 -8.36 23.77
CA ALA A 100 -0.26 -8.73 24.15
C ALA A 100 0.30 -7.83 25.26
N VAL A 101 0.03 -6.53 25.23
CA VAL A 101 0.44 -5.62 26.32
C VAL A 101 -0.29 -5.98 27.62
N MET A 102 -1.58 -6.29 27.58
CA MET A 102 -2.35 -6.67 28.77
C MET A 102 -1.92 -8.02 29.37
N LYS A 103 -1.64 -9.03 28.52
CA LYS A 103 -1.23 -10.37 28.97
C LYS A 103 0.18 -10.41 29.54
N TRP A 104 1.11 -9.67 28.95
CA TRP A 104 2.55 -9.76 29.27
C TRP A 104 3.03 -8.65 30.22
N LEU A 105 2.30 -7.55 30.34
CA LEU A 105 2.60 -6.44 31.25
C LEU A 105 1.38 -6.12 32.17
N PRO A 106 1.01 -7.02 33.08
CA PRO A 106 -0.19 -6.87 33.93
C PRO A 106 -0.11 -5.70 34.92
N ILE A 107 1.08 -5.14 35.13
CA ILE A 107 1.34 -4.02 36.06
C ILE A 107 0.84 -2.68 35.47
N TYR A 108 0.69 -2.59 34.15
CA TYR A 108 0.33 -1.34 33.49
C TYR A 108 -1.18 -1.21 33.31
N PRO A 109 -1.76 -0.03 33.58
CA PRO A 109 -3.17 0.22 33.33
C PRO A 109 -3.60 -0.08 31.89
N TRP A 110 -4.84 -0.54 31.72
CA TRP A 110 -5.43 -0.95 30.43
C TRP A 110 -5.34 0.11 29.32
N PHE A 111 -5.30 1.40 29.67
CA PHE A 111 -5.18 2.51 28.71
C PHE A 111 -3.81 2.58 28.01
N TYR A 112 -2.76 1.98 28.56
CA TYR A 112 -1.44 1.92 27.90
C TYR A 112 -1.47 1.05 26.63
N GLY A 113 -2.32 0.02 26.59
CA GLY A 113 -2.53 -0.76 25.36
C GLY A 113 -3.09 0.11 24.23
N PHE A 114 -4.03 1.00 24.54
CA PHE A 114 -4.61 1.92 23.57
C PHE A 114 -3.60 2.94 23.02
N ALA A 115 -2.56 3.28 23.78
CA ALA A 115 -1.48 4.15 23.32
C ALA A 115 -0.66 3.54 22.16
N VAL A 116 -0.72 2.22 21.94
CA VAL A 116 -0.07 1.54 20.81
C VAL A 116 -0.89 1.68 19.52
N SER A 117 -2.19 1.94 19.60
CA SER A 117 -3.08 2.01 18.42
C SER A 117 -2.68 3.06 17.36
N PRO A 118 -2.16 4.27 17.70
CA PRO A 118 -1.72 5.24 16.70
C PRO A 118 -0.49 4.79 15.91
N LEU A 119 0.37 3.93 16.50
CA LEU A 119 1.55 3.38 15.82
C LEU A 119 1.15 2.51 14.63
N PHE A 120 0.06 1.74 14.73
CA PHE A 120 -0.44 0.92 13.62
C PHE A 120 -0.96 1.78 12.46
N ILE A 121 -1.61 2.90 12.76
CA ILE A 121 -2.05 3.86 11.74
C ILE A 121 -0.83 4.47 11.02
N LEU A 122 0.18 4.89 11.78
CA LEU A 122 1.44 5.40 11.22
C LEU A 122 2.12 4.35 10.34
N PHE A 123 2.16 3.10 10.79
CA PHE A 123 2.72 1.99 10.02
C PHE A 123 1.95 1.77 8.71
N GLY A 124 0.62 1.83 8.73
CA GLY A 124 -0.20 1.72 7.52
C GLY A 124 0.03 2.85 6.51
N LEU A 125 0.20 4.08 7.00
CA LEU A 125 0.56 5.23 6.16
C LEU A 125 1.96 5.08 5.56
N LEU A 126 2.93 4.59 6.33
CA LEU A 126 4.28 4.32 5.88
C LEU A 126 4.30 3.22 4.79
N LEU A 127 3.59 2.12 5.03
CA LEU A 127 3.46 1.01 4.10
C LEU A 127 2.85 1.46 2.76
N ARG A 128 1.82 2.32 2.82
CA ARG A 128 1.21 2.94 1.64
C ARG A 128 2.22 3.79 0.86
N ARG A 129 3.05 4.57 1.55
CA ARG A 129 4.10 5.41 0.93
C ARG A 129 5.17 4.54 0.26
N ILE A 130 5.65 3.49 0.94
CA ILE A 130 6.66 2.57 0.41
C ILE A 130 6.14 1.82 -0.81
N ALA A 131 4.93 1.28 -0.74
CA ALA A 131 4.31 0.54 -1.85
C ALA A 131 4.21 1.42 -3.11
N ARG A 132 3.72 2.65 -2.97
CA ARG A 132 3.63 3.63 -4.07
C ARG A 132 5.00 4.00 -4.63
N GLY A 133 5.99 4.21 -3.76
CA GLY A 133 7.36 4.51 -4.16
C GLY A 133 7.99 3.39 -4.98
N LYS A 134 7.80 2.12 -4.57
CA LYS A 134 8.26 0.97 -5.34
C LYS A 134 7.57 0.86 -6.70
N THR A 135 6.25 1.08 -6.78
CA THR A 135 5.54 1.11 -8.07
C THR A 135 6.08 2.21 -8.98
N ALA A 136 6.32 3.41 -8.44
CA ALA A 136 6.86 4.53 -9.21
C ALA A 136 8.25 4.21 -9.80
N LYS A 137 9.17 3.65 -9.00
CA LYS A 137 10.48 3.19 -9.48
C LYS A 137 10.37 2.16 -10.61
N LEU A 138 9.38 1.27 -10.53
CA LEU A 138 9.17 0.23 -11.53
C LEU A 138 8.70 0.81 -12.88
N PHE A 139 7.76 1.75 -12.85
CA PHE A 139 7.33 2.48 -14.06
C PHE A 139 8.41 3.39 -14.61
N GLN A 140 9.18 4.06 -13.74
CA GLN A 140 10.32 4.88 -14.14
C GLN A 140 11.38 4.05 -14.87
N ALA A 141 11.73 2.87 -14.34
CA ALA A 141 12.67 1.96 -15.00
C ALA A 141 12.16 1.48 -16.37
N ALA A 142 10.86 1.14 -16.46
CA ALA A 142 10.25 0.76 -17.73
C ALA A 142 10.25 1.89 -18.77
N TYR A 143 10.01 3.14 -18.34
CA TYR A 143 10.10 4.31 -19.19
C TYR A 143 11.53 4.58 -19.67
N PHE A 144 12.53 4.49 -18.78
CA PHE A 144 13.93 4.69 -19.15
C PHE A 144 14.42 3.70 -20.19
N LEU A 145 13.91 2.48 -20.18
CA LEU A 145 14.20 1.51 -21.23
C LEU A 145 13.66 1.96 -22.59
N GLU A 146 12.40 2.42 -22.67
CA GLU A 146 11.85 2.95 -23.92
C GLU A 146 12.61 4.19 -24.38
N TYR A 147 12.99 5.06 -23.46
CA TYR A 147 13.79 6.25 -23.75
C TYR A 147 15.15 5.88 -24.36
N ARG A 148 15.89 4.95 -23.73
CA ARG A 148 17.18 4.47 -24.25
C ARG A 148 17.05 3.82 -25.63
N LYS A 149 15.94 3.13 -25.91
CA LYS A 149 15.67 2.57 -27.25
C LYS A 149 15.45 3.68 -28.27
N ALA A 150 14.71 4.72 -27.88
CA ALA A 150 14.46 5.87 -28.74
C ALA A 150 15.74 6.65 -29.06
N CYS A 151 16.63 6.84 -28.08
CA CYS A 151 17.96 7.44 -28.31
C CYS A 151 18.76 6.60 -29.31
N TYR A 152 18.93 5.30 -29.06
CA TYR A 152 19.66 4.40 -29.95
C TYR A 152 19.12 4.40 -31.38
N GLU A 153 17.80 4.40 -31.56
CA GLU A 153 17.18 4.51 -32.89
C GLU A 153 17.48 5.84 -33.59
N CYS A 154 17.66 6.93 -32.85
CA CYS A 154 17.99 8.23 -33.43
C CYS A 154 19.48 8.31 -33.78
N ASP A 155 20.35 7.80 -32.90
CA ASP A 155 21.80 7.74 -33.09
C ASP A 155 22.17 6.90 -34.32
N VAL A 156 21.60 5.69 -34.45
CA VAL A 156 21.83 4.81 -35.61
C VAL A 156 21.31 5.41 -36.92
N LYS A 157 20.27 6.25 -36.86
CA LYS A 157 19.68 6.88 -38.05
C LYS A 157 20.32 8.22 -38.41
N GLY A 158 21.31 8.69 -37.65
CA GLY A 158 21.99 9.97 -37.88
C GLY A 158 21.07 11.19 -37.82
N ALA A 159 19.89 11.05 -37.21
CA ALA A 159 18.91 12.12 -37.13
C ALA A 159 19.20 12.98 -35.90
N LEU A 160 19.73 14.18 -36.09
CA LEU A 160 19.86 15.22 -35.05
C LEU A 160 18.46 15.63 -34.59
N ARG A 161 17.90 14.87 -33.65
CA ARG A 161 16.63 15.19 -33.01
C ARG A 161 16.89 15.89 -31.70
N ASN A 162 16.10 16.94 -31.45
CA ASN A 162 16.08 17.59 -30.17
C ASN A 162 15.66 16.58 -29.09
N GLU A 163 16.32 16.64 -27.93
CA GLU A 163 16.04 15.81 -26.77
C GLU A 163 14.55 15.85 -26.37
N SER A 164 13.92 17.01 -26.51
CA SER A 164 12.47 17.20 -26.28
C SER A 164 11.59 16.32 -27.16
N ASP A 165 11.97 16.12 -28.43
CA ASP A 165 11.23 15.31 -29.40
C ASP A 165 11.41 13.82 -29.13
N ILE A 166 12.62 13.40 -28.73
CA ILE A 166 12.90 12.02 -28.31
C ILE A 166 12.04 11.67 -27.08
N GLN A 167 11.99 12.57 -26.08
CA GLN A 167 11.15 12.39 -24.90
C GLN A 167 9.66 12.34 -25.26
N ASN A 168 9.18 13.21 -26.14
CA ASN A 168 7.78 13.22 -26.56
C ASN A 168 7.41 11.93 -27.31
N ARG A 169 8.22 11.49 -28.28
CA ARG A 169 8.02 10.23 -28.99
C ARG A 169 8.02 9.04 -28.04
N THR A 170 8.96 9.02 -27.09
CA THR A 170 9.05 7.99 -26.04
C THR A 170 7.78 7.97 -25.21
N PHE A 171 7.32 9.14 -24.75
CA PHE A 171 6.09 9.27 -23.97
C PHE A 171 4.87 8.72 -24.70
N TRP A 172 4.69 9.08 -25.98
CA TRP A 172 3.59 8.59 -26.81
C TRP A 172 3.66 7.08 -27.03
N SER A 173 4.84 6.54 -27.38
CA SER A 173 5.08 5.11 -27.55
C SER A 173 4.77 4.34 -26.27
N PHE A 174 5.33 4.78 -25.14
CA PHE A 174 5.15 4.18 -23.83
C PHE A 174 3.68 4.17 -23.42
N THR A 175 2.99 5.31 -23.54
CA THR A 175 1.56 5.42 -23.21
C THR A 175 0.70 4.51 -24.08
N LYS A 176 0.97 4.42 -25.39
CA LYS A 176 0.25 3.53 -26.31
C LYS A 176 0.43 2.06 -25.91
N LYS A 177 1.67 1.65 -25.61
CA LYS A 177 2.00 0.29 -25.15
C LYS A 177 1.32 -0.06 -23.83
N LEU A 178 1.29 0.87 -22.87
CA LEU A 178 0.61 0.68 -21.59
C LEU A 178 -0.90 0.57 -21.74
N LYS A 179 -1.53 1.41 -22.57
CA LYS A 179 -2.97 1.29 -22.88
C LYS A 179 -3.32 -0.06 -23.49
N ASN A 180 -2.49 -0.54 -24.42
CA ASN A 180 -2.69 -1.86 -25.02
C ASN A 180 -2.52 -2.99 -23.98
N ALA A 181 -1.48 -2.91 -23.15
CA ALA A 181 -1.25 -3.88 -22.09
C ALA A 181 -2.37 -3.87 -21.02
N GLU A 182 -2.98 -2.72 -20.76
CA GLU A 182 -4.15 -2.58 -19.90
C GLU A 182 -5.39 -3.23 -20.52
N ALA A 183 -5.66 -2.99 -21.81
CA ALA A 183 -6.78 -3.60 -22.53
C ALA A 183 -6.71 -5.14 -22.52
N HIS A 184 -5.51 -5.70 -22.56
CA HIS A 184 -5.28 -7.16 -22.46
C HIS A 184 -5.11 -7.69 -21.03
N GLY A 185 -5.28 -6.86 -19.99
CA GLY A 185 -5.13 -7.28 -18.59
C GLY A 185 -3.70 -7.66 -18.17
N ARG A 186 -2.70 -7.38 -19.01
CA ARG A 186 -1.28 -7.79 -18.82
C ARG A 186 -0.36 -6.64 -18.43
N LEU A 187 -0.91 -5.48 -18.04
CA LEU A 187 -0.16 -4.28 -17.65
C LEU A 187 1.01 -4.57 -16.71
N TRP A 188 0.76 -5.23 -15.58
CA TRP A 188 1.80 -5.53 -14.60
C TRP A 188 2.89 -6.48 -15.10
N LYS A 189 2.51 -7.49 -15.89
CA LYS A 189 3.46 -8.42 -16.51
C LYS A 189 4.37 -7.65 -17.46
N TYR A 190 3.79 -6.73 -18.23
CA TYR A 190 4.50 -5.88 -19.18
C TYR A 190 5.50 -4.93 -18.51
N VAL A 191 5.04 -4.13 -17.53
CA VAL A 191 5.92 -3.17 -16.84
C VAL A 191 7.02 -3.89 -16.06
N ASN A 192 6.72 -5.03 -15.42
CA ASN A 192 7.74 -5.84 -14.75
C ASN A 192 8.78 -6.40 -15.73
N ALA A 193 8.36 -6.87 -16.90
CA ALA A 193 9.27 -7.37 -17.92
C ALA A 193 10.19 -6.26 -18.44
N MET A 194 9.63 -5.08 -18.71
CA MET A 194 10.39 -3.90 -19.15
C MET A 194 11.37 -3.40 -18.09
N ALA A 195 10.94 -3.33 -16.83
CA ALA A 195 11.77 -2.84 -15.74
C ALA A 195 12.95 -3.78 -15.45
N LYS A 196 12.77 -5.11 -15.68
CA LYS A 196 13.84 -6.11 -15.53
C LYS A 196 14.72 -6.23 -16.77
N SER A 197 14.20 -5.90 -17.95
CA SER A 197 14.96 -6.03 -19.18
C SER A 197 16.10 -5.02 -19.19
N LYS A 198 17.35 -5.50 -19.24
CA LYS A 198 18.54 -4.67 -19.50
C LYS A 198 18.86 -4.59 -20.99
N LYS A 199 18.00 -5.13 -21.86
CA LYS A 199 18.30 -5.44 -23.26
C LYS A 199 18.17 -4.18 -24.13
N ILE A 200 19.20 -3.34 -24.06
CA ILE A 200 19.64 -2.39 -25.07
C ILE A 200 21.16 -2.47 -25.00
N PRO A 201 21.88 -2.76 -26.11
CA PRO A 201 23.31 -3.03 -26.08
C PRO A 201 24.09 -1.91 -25.36
N ARG A 202 25.20 -2.28 -24.70
CA ARG A 202 26.35 -1.39 -24.48
C ARG A 202 26.73 -0.88 -25.89
N ASP A 203 26.59 0.40 -26.20
CA ASP A 203 27.70 1.35 -26.12
C ASP A 203 27.17 2.79 -26.34
N ILE A 204 26.78 3.49 -25.27
CA ILE A 204 26.60 4.97 -25.31
C ILE A 204 27.43 5.64 -24.20
N TYR A 205 28.21 4.86 -23.44
CA TYR A 205 29.15 5.37 -22.42
C TYR A 205 30.60 4.95 -22.71
N ALA A 206 30.92 4.51 -23.93
CA ALA A 206 32.29 4.22 -24.34
C ALA A 206 33.04 5.46 -24.87
N GLU A 207 32.39 6.64 -24.87
CA GLU A 207 33.03 7.93 -25.17
C GLU A 207 32.91 8.85 -23.96
N ILE A 208 33.71 8.57 -22.93
CA ILE A 208 34.30 9.61 -22.08
C ILE A 208 35.77 9.19 -21.89
N ASN A 209 36.59 9.53 -22.90
CA ASN A 209 38.01 9.79 -22.70
C ASN A 209 38.14 11.20 -22.13
#